data_AF-A0A0Q0L0W8-F1
#
_entry.id   AF-A0A0Q0L0W8-F1
#
_cell.length_a   1.000
_cell.length_b   1.000
_cell.length_c   1.000
_cell.angle_alpha   90.00
_cell.angle_beta   90.00
_cell.angle_gamma   90.00
#
_symmetry.space_group_name_H-M   'P 1'
#
loop_
_entity.id
_entity.type
_entity.pdbx_description
1 polymer ?
#
loop_
_entity_poly.entity_id
_entity_poly.type
_entity_poly.pdbx_seq_one_letter_code
_entity_poly.pdbx_strand_id
1 'polypeptide(L)'
;MLPNPTLDKLQTLRLHGMIKSLGDQHATPDINDLSFDERFGLMVDRELTEREDARLTTRLKAARLRHNACLEDIDYRGRGLIQITGRANYAACGEALGLDLLKHPELLERPEHAAMSAGWFWHRAGLNTFADKSDFLTITKRINGGTNGLADRQALYERALKTLP
;
A
#
# COMPACT_ATOMS: atom_id res chain seq x y z
N MET A 1 -10.72 -7.86 41.75
CA MET A 1 -9.91 -8.92 41.14
C MET A 1 -10.83 -9.83 40.35
N LEU A 2 -10.65 -9.97 39.04
CA LEU A 2 -11.39 -10.99 38.28
C LEU A 2 -11.07 -12.36 38.88
N PRO A 3 -12.05 -13.28 38.94
CA PRO A 3 -11.74 -14.66 39.25
C PRO A 3 -10.78 -15.16 38.17
N ASN A 4 -9.56 -15.50 38.58
CA ASN A 4 -8.59 -16.25 37.78
C ASN A 4 -9.23 -17.37 36.91
N PRO A 5 -10.22 -18.15 37.41
CA PRO A 5 -10.89 -19.17 36.59
C PRO A 5 -11.68 -18.65 35.37
N THR A 6 -12.10 -17.38 35.33
CA THR A 6 -12.82 -16.83 34.17
C THR A 6 -11.85 -16.54 33.03
N LEU A 7 -10.67 -15.98 33.33
CA LEU A 7 -9.63 -15.73 32.33
C LEU A 7 -9.12 -17.06 31.74
N ASP A 8 -8.91 -18.08 32.57
CA ASP A 8 -8.50 -19.42 32.12
C ASP A 8 -9.54 -20.06 31.18
N LYS A 9 -10.83 -19.90 31.47
CA LYS A 9 -11.92 -20.36 30.61
C LYS A 9 -11.95 -19.62 29.27
N LEU A 10 -11.84 -18.30 29.28
CA LEU A 10 -11.78 -17.50 28.05
C LEU A 10 -10.56 -17.89 27.20
N GLN A 11 -9.42 -18.16 27.84
CA GLN A 11 -8.22 -18.61 27.15
C GLN A 11 -8.39 -20.00 26.53
N THR A 12 -9.04 -20.92 27.25
CA THR A 12 -9.41 -22.25 26.74
C THR A 12 -10.34 -22.16 25.53
N LEU A 13 -11.31 -21.25 25.58
CA LEU A 13 -12.25 -20.97 24.48
C LEU A 13 -11.62 -20.15 23.33
N ARG A 14 -10.37 -19.71 23.49
CA ARG A 14 -9.64 -18.85 22.54
C ARG A 14 -10.36 -17.53 22.25
N LEU A 15 -10.99 -16.96 23.28
CA LEU A 15 -11.68 -15.67 23.23
C LEU A 15 -10.70 -14.55 23.57
N HIS A 16 -9.67 -14.40 22.73
CA HIS A 16 -8.53 -13.52 22.99
C HIS A 16 -8.91 -12.03 23.07
N GLY A 17 -9.89 -11.59 22.28
CA GLY A 17 -10.36 -10.21 22.27
C GLY A 17 -11.14 -9.90 23.53
N MET A 18 -11.96 -10.85 24.00
CA MET A 18 -12.65 -10.70 25.28
C MET A 18 -11.66 -10.64 26.45
N ILE A 19 -10.60 -11.45 26.45
CA ILE A 19 -9.55 -11.40 27.49
C ILE A 19 -8.90 -10.02 27.56
N LYS A 20 -8.51 -9.46 26.41
CA LYS A 20 -7.88 -8.13 26.35
C LYS A 20 -8.85 -7.04 26.77
N SER A 21 -10.06 -7.03 26.21
CA SER A 21 -11.10 -6.04 26.53
C SER A 21 -11.43 -6.04 28.03
N LEU A 22 -11.51 -7.22 28.64
CA LEU A 22 -11.75 -7.36 30.07
C LEU A 22 -10.60 -6.80 30.93
N GLY A 23 -9.36 -6.97 30.49
CA GLY A 23 -8.20 -6.33 31.11
C GLY A 23 -8.22 -4.81 30.95
N ASP A 24 -8.56 -4.32 29.76
CA ASP A 24 -8.63 -2.89 29.43
C ASP A 24 -9.74 -2.20 30.25
N GLN A 25 -10.91 -2.83 30.41
CA GLN A 25 -12.01 -2.30 31.21
C GLN A 25 -11.64 -2.04 32.66
N HIS A 26 -10.82 -2.90 33.27
CA HIS A 26 -10.34 -2.66 34.63
C HIS A 26 -9.38 -1.46 34.75
N ALA A 27 -8.71 -1.11 33.66
CA ALA A 27 -7.78 0.01 33.61
C ALA A 27 -8.47 1.33 33.19
N THR A 28 -9.68 1.27 32.65
CA THR A 28 -10.44 2.44 32.19
C THR A 28 -11.14 3.14 33.36
N PRO A 29 -10.80 4.43 33.63
CA PRO A 29 -11.58 5.26 34.55
C PRO A 29 -13.04 5.36 34.08
N ASP A 30 -13.97 5.44 35.02
CA ASP A 30 -15.40 5.65 34.74
C ASP A 30 -16.08 4.55 33.90
N ILE A 31 -15.43 3.38 33.73
CA ILE A 31 -16.02 2.23 33.02
C ILE A 31 -17.36 1.78 33.64
N ASN A 32 -17.58 2.05 34.92
CA ASN A 32 -18.80 1.70 35.64
C ASN A 32 -19.98 2.64 35.32
N ASP A 33 -19.74 3.77 34.64
CA ASP A 33 -20.81 4.62 34.13
C ASP A 33 -21.52 3.95 32.94
N LEU A 34 -20.84 3.01 32.27
CA LEU A 34 -21.45 2.12 31.29
C LEU A 34 -22.18 0.98 31.98
N SER A 35 -23.36 0.66 31.46
CA SER A 35 -24.12 -0.51 31.87
C SER A 35 -23.33 -1.81 31.60
N PHE A 36 -23.76 -2.89 32.27
CA PHE A 36 -23.17 -4.21 32.02
C PHE A 36 -23.28 -4.60 30.53
N ASP A 37 -24.43 -4.35 29.91
CA ASP A 37 -24.68 -4.73 28.52
C ASP A 37 -23.78 -3.96 27.54
N GLU A 38 -23.51 -2.68 27.80
CA GLU A 38 -22.56 -1.88 27.01
C GLU A 38 -21.13 -2.39 27.15
N ARG A 39 -20.69 -2.64 28.38
CA ARG A 39 -19.37 -3.23 28.64
C ARG A 39 -19.21 -4.60 28.02
N PHE A 40 -20.22 -5.45 28.13
CA PHE A 40 -20.23 -6.76 27.51
C PHE A 40 -20.22 -6.65 25.98
N GLY A 41 -20.99 -5.73 25.42
CA GLY A 41 -20.96 -5.37 24.00
C GLY A 41 -19.55 -5.05 23.52
N LEU A 42 -18.83 -4.16 24.22
CA LEU A 42 -17.43 -3.82 23.91
C LEU A 42 -16.48 -5.03 23.95
N MET A 43 -16.73 -6.02 24.82
CA MET A 43 -15.95 -7.25 24.84
C MET A 43 -16.23 -8.13 23.62
N VAL A 44 -17.50 -8.28 23.26
CA VAL A 44 -17.93 -9.07 22.11
C VAL A 44 -17.45 -8.44 20.81
N ASP A 45 -17.56 -7.12 20.67
CA ASP A 45 -17.08 -6.38 19.50
C ASP A 45 -15.56 -6.57 19.32
N ARG A 46 -14.80 -6.45 20.40
CA ARG A 46 -13.34 -6.68 20.36
C ARG A 46 -12.98 -8.10 19.94
N GLU A 47 -13.73 -9.10 20.39
CA GLU A 47 -13.56 -10.49 19.96
C GLU A 47 -13.90 -10.69 18.48
N LEU A 48 -14.97 -10.05 18.00
CA LEU A 48 -15.36 -10.10 16.59
C LEU A 48 -14.26 -9.50 15.71
N THR A 49 -13.77 -8.29 16.06
CA THR A 49 -12.67 -7.63 15.35
C THR A 49 -11.43 -8.51 15.30
N GLU A 50 -10.99 -9.09 16.42
CA GLU A 50 -9.80 -9.96 16.44
C GLU A 50 -9.95 -11.20 15.54
N ARG A 51 -11.15 -11.79 15.50
CA ARG A 51 -11.43 -12.93 14.62
C ARG A 51 -11.41 -12.55 13.16
N GLU A 52 -11.95 -11.38 12.81
CA GLU A 52 -11.95 -10.86 11.45
C GLU A 52 -10.52 -10.55 10.98
N ASP A 53 -9.72 -9.90 11.82
CA ASP A 53 -8.32 -9.59 11.53
C ASP A 53 -7.47 -10.85 11.34
N ALA A 54 -7.67 -11.87 12.18
CA ALA A 54 -6.98 -13.15 12.06
C ALA A 54 -7.37 -13.87 10.75
N ARG A 55 -8.66 -13.82 10.36
CA ARG A 55 -9.14 -14.37 9.08
C ARG A 55 -8.54 -13.61 7.90
N LEU A 56 -8.53 -12.28 7.94
CA LEU A 56 -7.94 -11.44 6.89
C LEU A 56 -6.45 -11.73 6.73
N THR A 57 -5.71 -11.75 7.84
CA THR A 57 -4.27 -12.08 7.86
C THR A 57 -4.00 -13.45 7.23
N THR A 58 -4.82 -14.44 7.56
CA THR A 58 -4.71 -15.79 6.98
C THR A 58 -4.97 -15.79 5.48
N ARG A 59 -6.01 -15.09 5.02
CA ARG A 59 -6.34 -14.94 3.59
C ARG A 59 -5.23 -14.23 2.83
N LEU A 60 -4.66 -13.15 3.37
CA LEU A 60 -3.55 -12.42 2.75
C LEU A 60 -2.30 -13.29 2.62
N LYS A 61 -1.95 -14.06 3.66
CA LYS A 61 -0.85 -15.04 3.60
C LYS A 61 -1.08 -16.11 2.52
N ALA A 62 -2.31 -16.63 2.43
CA ALA A 62 -2.68 -17.62 1.42
C ALA A 62 -2.65 -17.04 -0.01
N ALA A 63 -3.04 -15.77 -0.18
CA ALA A 63 -3.07 -15.10 -1.48
C ALA A 63 -1.68 -14.87 -2.10
N ARG A 64 -0.59 -14.95 -1.30
CA ARG A 64 0.80 -14.74 -1.75
C ARG A 64 0.95 -13.49 -2.64
N LEU A 65 0.28 -12.41 -2.25
CA LEU A 65 0.35 -11.16 -2.99
C LEU A 65 1.80 -10.70 -3.06
N ARG A 66 2.22 -10.30 -4.26
CA ARG A 66 3.59 -9.79 -4.51
C ARG A 66 3.89 -8.52 -3.68
N HIS A 67 2.84 -7.79 -3.32
CA HIS A 67 2.90 -6.57 -2.52
C HIS A 67 1.93 -6.70 -1.34
N ASN A 68 2.33 -6.16 -0.19
CA ASN A 68 1.41 -6.00 0.94
C ASN A 68 0.33 -5.00 0.51
N ALA A 69 -0.92 -5.44 0.42
CA ALA A 69 -2.05 -4.58 0.11
C ALA A 69 -2.58 -3.97 1.41
N CYS A 70 -2.62 -2.63 1.49
CA CYS A 70 -3.32 -1.90 2.54
C CYS A 70 -4.36 -0.96 1.92
N LEU A 71 -5.39 -0.57 2.69
CA LEU A 71 -6.44 0.31 2.19
C LEU A 71 -5.90 1.71 1.88
N GLU A 72 -4.88 2.14 2.62
CA GLU A 72 -4.18 3.41 2.42
C GLU A 72 -3.43 3.45 1.08
N ASP A 73 -3.14 2.29 0.47
CA ASP A 73 -2.46 2.21 -0.82
C ASP A 73 -3.40 2.40 -2.02
N ILE A 74 -4.72 2.45 -1.80
CA ILE A 74 -5.72 2.68 -2.87
C ILE A 74 -5.48 4.01 -3.59
N ASP A 75 -5.03 5.04 -2.87
CA ASP A 75 -4.78 6.35 -3.47
C ASP A 75 -3.43 6.48 -4.17
N TYR A 76 -2.57 5.45 -4.14
CA TYR A 76 -1.28 5.45 -4.86
C TYR A 76 -1.31 4.58 -6.13
N ARG A 77 -2.46 4.56 -6.82
CA ARG A 77 -2.63 3.96 -8.15
C ARG A 77 -1.71 4.60 -9.21
N GLY A 78 -1.56 3.95 -10.36
CA GLY A 78 -0.73 4.44 -11.47
C GLY A 78 -1.18 5.79 -12.00
N ARG A 79 -0.31 6.81 -11.96
CA ARG A 79 -0.53 8.15 -12.53
C ARG A 79 0.66 8.64 -13.35
N GLY A 80 0.42 9.63 -14.21
CA GLY A 80 1.43 10.23 -15.09
C GLY A 80 1.84 9.33 -16.26
N LEU A 81 2.79 9.81 -17.07
CA LEU A 81 3.17 9.19 -18.35
C LEU A 81 3.85 7.82 -18.18
N ILE A 82 4.58 7.61 -17.09
CA ILE A 82 5.29 6.35 -16.80
C ILE A 82 4.60 5.50 -15.72
N GLN A 83 3.39 5.88 -15.32
CA GLN A 83 2.58 5.14 -14.33
C GLN A 83 3.28 4.97 -12.98
N ILE A 84 3.66 6.09 -12.34
CA ILE A 84 4.15 6.07 -10.96
C ILE A 84 3.09 5.43 -10.07
N THR A 85 3.47 4.35 -9.39
CA THR A 85 2.56 3.49 -8.62
C THR A 85 3.17 3.14 -7.27
N GLY A 86 2.34 3.10 -6.23
CA GLY A 86 2.69 2.71 -4.87
C GLY A 86 3.29 3.85 -4.04
N ARG A 87 2.91 3.91 -2.76
CA ARG A 87 3.26 4.98 -1.82
C ARG A 87 4.75 5.32 -1.79
N ALA A 88 5.62 4.31 -1.82
CA ALA A 88 7.07 4.51 -1.80
C ALA A 88 7.59 5.30 -3.01
N ASN A 89 7.02 5.08 -4.20
CA ASN A 89 7.40 5.83 -5.39
C ASN A 89 6.81 7.25 -5.39
N TYR A 90 5.58 7.42 -4.89
CA TYR A 90 5.01 8.75 -4.69
C TYR A 90 5.84 9.59 -3.71
N ALA A 91 6.28 9.01 -2.59
CA ALA A 91 7.17 9.68 -1.64
C ALA A 91 8.48 10.14 -2.29
N ALA A 92 9.20 9.21 -2.93
CA ALA A 92 10.50 9.51 -3.54
C ALA A 92 10.40 10.48 -4.73
N CYS A 93 9.32 10.39 -5.51
CA CYS A 93 9.04 11.33 -6.60
C CYS A 93 8.71 12.72 -6.05
N GLY A 94 7.85 12.78 -5.02
CA GLY A 94 7.42 14.03 -4.40
C GLY A 94 8.59 14.80 -3.80
N GLU A 95 9.49 14.10 -3.09
CA GLU A 95 10.73 14.67 -2.58
C GLU A 95 11.59 15.27 -3.71
N ALA A 96 11.80 14.51 -4.79
CA ALA A 96 12.64 14.96 -5.90
C ALA A 96 12.04 16.13 -6.70
N LEU A 97 10.72 16.22 -6.77
CA LEU A 97 10.01 17.28 -7.51
C LEU A 97 9.57 18.46 -6.64
N GLY A 98 9.75 18.39 -5.32
CA GLY A 98 9.25 19.39 -4.38
C GLY A 98 7.71 19.42 -4.28
N LEU A 99 7.05 18.28 -4.46
CA LEU A 99 5.59 18.13 -4.46
C LEU A 99 5.14 17.26 -3.28
N ASP A 100 4.08 17.64 -2.57
CA ASP A 100 3.47 16.80 -1.52
C ASP A 100 2.56 15.72 -2.15
N LEU A 101 3.19 14.77 -2.84
CA LEU A 101 2.49 13.69 -3.55
C LEU A 101 1.88 12.64 -2.62
N LEU A 102 2.19 12.67 -1.32
CA LEU A 102 1.54 11.80 -0.33
C LEU A 102 0.17 12.32 0.07
N LYS A 103 -0.04 13.64 0.03
CA LYS A 103 -1.36 14.25 0.26
C LYS A 103 -2.11 14.57 -1.03
N HIS A 104 -1.36 14.84 -2.10
CA HIS A 104 -1.91 15.27 -3.39
C HIS A 104 -1.38 14.39 -4.55
N PRO A 105 -1.70 13.08 -4.56
CA PRO A 105 -1.22 12.17 -5.61
C PRO A 105 -1.77 12.52 -7.00
N GLU A 106 -2.92 13.18 -7.09
CA GLU A 106 -3.54 13.70 -8.32
C GLU A 106 -2.67 14.74 -9.05
N LEU A 107 -1.70 15.36 -8.37
CA LEU A 107 -0.77 16.28 -9.03
C LEU A 107 -0.05 15.62 -10.20
N LEU A 108 0.22 14.31 -10.14
CA LEU A 108 0.83 13.55 -11.25
C LEU A 108 -0.07 13.40 -12.49
N GLU A 109 -1.34 13.78 -12.42
CA GLU A 109 -2.26 13.81 -13.57
C GLU A 109 -2.14 15.13 -14.35
N ARG A 110 -1.49 16.15 -13.77
CA ARG A 110 -1.23 17.43 -14.46
C ARG A 110 -0.10 17.24 -15.48
N PRO A 111 -0.21 17.79 -16.71
CA PRO A 111 0.76 17.54 -17.78
C PRO A 111 2.22 17.83 -17.39
N GLU A 112 2.46 18.93 -16.69
CA GLU A 112 3.80 19.32 -16.21
C GLU A 112 4.39 18.27 -15.27
N HIS A 113 3.67 17.91 -14.21
CA HIS A 113 4.15 16.95 -13.21
C HIS A 113 4.17 15.52 -13.76
N ALA A 114 3.30 15.17 -14.69
CA ALA A 114 3.34 13.91 -15.42
C ALA A 114 4.63 13.76 -16.24
N ALA A 115 5.07 14.84 -16.90
CA ALA A 115 6.34 14.87 -17.63
C ALA A 115 7.55 14.86 -16.68
N MET A 116 7.52 15.68 -15.62
CA MET A 116 8.60 15.74 -14.62
C MET A 116 8.81 14.41 -13.91
N SER A 117 7.72 13.73 -13.50
CA SER A 117 7.80 12.42 -12.85
C SER A 117 8.33 11.32 -13.78
N ALA A 118 8.00 11.37 -15.07
CA ALA A 118 8.59 10.49 -16.07
C ALA A 118 10.09 10.72 -16.24
N GLY A 119 10.53 11.98 -16.32
CA GLY A 119 11.94 12.36 -16.37
C GLY A 119 12.71 11.93 -15.11
N TRP A 120 12.12 12.15 -13.93
CA TRP A 120 12.67 11.68 -12.65
C TRP A 120 12.86 10.17 -12.62
N PHE A 121 11.83 9.40 -12.99
CA PHE A 121 11.94 7.94 -13.02
C PHE A 121 13.04 7.49 -13.98
N TRP A 122 13.06 8.07 -15.18
CA TRP A 122 14.05 7.76 -16.20
C TRP A 122 15.48 7.96 -15.70
N HIS A 123 15.73 9.11 -15.07
CA HIS A 123 17.01 9.43 -14.45
C HIS A 123 17.36 8.46 -13.29
N ARG A 124 16.44 8.28 -12.33
CA ARG A 124 16.61 7.39 -11.17
C ARG A 124 16.90 5.94 -11.59
N ALA A 125 16.27 5.46 -12.66
CA ALA A 125 16.47 4.12 -13.19
C ALA A 125 17.72 4.00 -14.10
N GLY A 126 18.49 5.08 -14.30
CA GLY A 126 19.74 5.09 -15.05
C GLY A 126 19.59 4.77 -16.53
N LEU A 127 18.43 5.12 -17.13
CA LEU A 127 18.04 4.61 -18.44
C LEU A 127 18.84 5.20 -19.62
N ASN A 128 19.48 6.36 -19.45
CA ASN A 128 20.36 6.96 -20.46
C ASN A 128 21.45 5.98 -20.94
N THR A 129 22.11 5.29 -20.00
CA THR A 129 23.19 4.34 -20.33
C THR A 129 22.78 3.19 -21.25
N PHE A 130 21.49 2.81 -21.23
CA PHE A 130 20.91 1.80 -22.11
C PHE A 130 20.39 2.43 -23.40
N ALA A 131 19.86 3.65 -23.32
CA ALA A 131 19.39 4.40 -24.49
C ALA A 131 20.55 4.72 -25.44
N ASP A 132 21.71 5.11 -24.92
CA ASP A 132 22.93 5.36 -25.71
C ASP A 132 23.40 4.13 -26.50
N LYS A 133 23.04 2.93 -26.01
CA LYS A 133 23.34 1.64 -26.64
C LYS A 133 22.16 1.09 -27.46
N SER A 134 21.05 1.82 -27.54
CA SER A 134 19.79 1.35 -28.12
C SER A 134 19.27 0.03 -27.51
N ASP A 135 19.56 -0.24 -26.23
CA ASP A 135 19.14 -1.46 -25.52
C ASP A 135 17.69 -1.35 -25.02
N PHE A 136 16.76 -1.41 -25.97
CA PHE A 136 15.31 -1.35 -25.72
C PHE A 136 14.80 -2.49 -24.85
N LEU A 137 15.43 -3.66 -24.95
CA LEU A 137 15.04 -4.82 -24.16
C LEU A 137 15.27 -4.55 -22.67
N THR A 138 16.45 -4.06 -22.30
CA THR A 138 16.77 -3.75 -20.91
C THR A 138 15.96 -2.56 -20.39
N ILE A 139 15.77 -1.51 -21.19
CA ILE A 139 14.91 -0.38 -20.83
C ILE A 139 13.48 -0.85 -20.52
N THR A 140 12.90 -1.68 -21.41
CA THR A 140 11.52 -2.18 -21.25
C THR A 140 11.39 -3.03 -19.98
N LYS A 141 12.39 -3.88 -19.71
CA LYS A 141 12.44 -4.69 -18.48
C LYS A 141 12.56 -3.83 -17.22
N ARG A 142 13.35 -2.76 -17.25
CA ARG A 142 13.48 -1.84 -16.10
C ARG A 142 12.21 -1.06 -15.82
N ILE A 143 11.48 -0.67 -16.86
CA ILE A 143 10.23 0.09 -16.71
C ILE A 143 9.07 -0.83 -16.25
N ASN A 144 8.92 -2.03 -16.84
CA ASN A 144 7.71 -2.86 -16.62
C ASN A 144 7.97 -4.14 -15.82
N GLY A 145 9.21 -4.44 -15.47
CA GLY A 145 9.58 -5.74 -14.88
C GLY A 145 9.48 -6.92 -15.85
N GLY A 146 9.35 -6.66 -17.17
CA GLY A 146 9.16 -7.67 -18.21
C GLY A 146 9.24 -7.06 -19.61
N THR A 147 8.84 -7.80 -20.65
CA THR A 147 8.91 -7.35 -22.05
C THR A 147 7.56 -6.93 -22.64
N ASN A 148 6.59 -6.65 -21.78
CA ASN A 148 5.24 -6.25 -22.20
C ASN A 148 5.29 -4.93 -22.99
N GLY A 149 4.72 -4.95 -24.19
CA GLY A 149 4.69 -3.81 -25.11
C GLY A 149 6.04 -3.49 -25.76
N LEU A 150 7.03 -4.39 -25.76
CA LEU A 150 8.35 -4.14 -26.37
C LEU A 150 8.23 -3.76 -27.86
N ALA A 151 7.44 -4.49 -28.64
CA ALA A 151 7.23 -4.20 -30.06
C ALA A 151 6.61 -2.82 -30.29
N ASP A 152 5.58 -2.46 -29.50
CA ASP A 152 4.92 -1.16 -29.59
C ASP A 152 5.87 -0.01 -29.23
N ARG A 153 6.70 -0.19 -28.19
CA ARG A 153 7.73 0.78 -27.79
C ARG A 153 8.75 1.01 -28.90
N GLN A 154 9.19 -0.05 -29.56
CA GLN A 154 10.11 0.01 -30.70
C GLN A 154 9.47 0.77 -31.88
N ALA A 155 8.22 0.45 -32.22
CA ALA A 155 7.50 1.12 -33.30
C ALA A 155 7.28 2.62 -33.02
N LEU A 156 6.98 3.00 -31.78
CA LEU A 156 6.87 4.40 -31.37
C LEU A 156 8.21 5.14 -31.47
N TYR A 157 9.30 4.49 -31.08
CA TYR A 157 10.66 5.05 -31.21
C TYR A 157 11.04 5.30 -32.67
N GLU A 158 10.85 4.32 -33.55
CA GLU A 158 11.16 4.46 -34.97
C GLU A 158 10.32 5.57 -35.63
N ARG A 159 9.07 5.73 -35.22
CA ARG A 159 8.23 6.85 -35.65
C ARG A 159 8.76 8.19 -35.16
N ALA A 160 9.21 8.28 -33.91
CA ALA A 160 9.78 9.49 -33.35
C ALA A 160 11.07 9.89 -34.08
N LEU A 161 11.96 8.94 -34.36
CA LEU A 161 13.21 9.20 -35.09
C LEU A 161 12.99 9.81 -36.47
N LYS A 162 11.88 9.47 -37.16
CA LYS A 162 11.55 10.06 -38.46
C LYS A 162 11.17 11.54 -38.39
N THR A 163 10.86 12.04 -37.19
CA THR A 163 10.39 13.42 -36.96
C THR A 163 11.42 14.31 -36.28
N LEU A 164 12.45 13.72 -35.67
CA LEU A 164 13.52 14.46 -35.01
C LEU A 164 14.55 14.91 -36.06
N PRO A 165 15.05 16.16 -35.96
CA PRO A 165 16.02 16.71 -36.91
C PRO A 165 17.40 16.05 -36.84
#